data_AF-A0A2V8LHM8-F1
#
_entry.id   AF-A0A2V8LHM8-F1
#
_cell.length_a   1.000
_cell.length_b   1.000
_cell.length_c   1.000
_cell.angle_alpha   90.00
_cell.angle_beta   90.00
_cell.angle_gamma   90.00
#
_symmetry.space_group_name_H-M   'P 1'
#
loop_
_entity.id
_entity.type
_entity.pdbx_description
1 polymer ?
#
loop_
_entity_poly.entity_id
_entity_poly.type
_entity_poly.pdbx_seq_one_letter_code
_entity_poly.pdbx_strand_id
1 'polypeptide(L)'
;MPKARKEHGGIAMSLARQQDPDTAAYDDPEIVLRVKKSRHVGLIIRTRQHKRMMELLDRYVTRFNQDFTAVIPAEERVEQHL
;
A
#
# COMPACT_ATOMS: atom_id res chain seq x y z
N MET A 1 -3.98 -6.07 -31.43
CA MET A 1 -3.55 -5.74 -30.05
C MET A 1 -3.80 -4.26 -29.78
N PRO A 2 -4.23 -3.85 -28.59
CA PRO A 2 -4.34 -2.43 -28.24
C PRO A 2 -2.96 -1.75 -28.26
N LYS A 3 -2.93 -0.44 -28.58
CA LYS A 3 -1.68 0.33 -28.58
C LYS A 3 -1.12 0.45 -27.17
N ALA A 4 0.19 0.21 -27.02
CA ALA A 4 0.88 0.41 -25.76
C ALA A 4 0.81 1.88 -25.32
N ARG A 5 0.55 2.09 -24.02
CA ARG A 5 0.55 3.43 -23.40
C ARG A 5 1.92 3.69 -22.79
N LYS A 6 2.48 4.89 -23.02
CA LYS A 6 3.73 5.34 -22.41
C LYS A 6 3.46 6.00 -21.05
N GLU A 7 2.99 5.20 -20.11
CA GLU A 7 2.64 5.62 -18.75
C GLU A 7 3.32 4.69 -17.74
N HIS A 8 3.46 5.15 -16.51
CA HIS A 8 4.01 4.38 -15.41
C HIS A 8 2.87 3.90 -14.50
N GLY A 9 2.98 2.66 -14.04
CA GLY A 9 2.06 2.04 -13.10
C GLY A 9 2.80 1.55 -11.87
N GLY A 10 2.20 1.76 -10.70
CA GLY A 10 2.74 1.30 -9.41
C GLY A 10 1.65 0.72 -8.53
N ILE A 11 2.02 -0.15 -7.60
CA ILE A 11 1.12 -0.73 -6.61
C ILE A 11 1.71 -0.57 -5.21
N ALA A 12 0.94 0.02 -4.30
CA ALA A 12 1.18 -0.05 -2.86
C ALA A 12 0.19 -1.05 -2.27
N MET A 13 0.67 -2.05 -1.53
CA MET A 13 -0.16 -3.11 -0.97
C MET A 13 0.41 -3.59 0.37
N SER A 14 -0.48 -3.91 1.32
CA SER A 14 -0.12 -4.52 2.61
C SER A 14 -1.25 -5.40 3.14
N LEU A 15 -0.91 -6.32 4.04
CA LEU A 15 -1.90 -6.98 4.90
C LEU A 15 -2.46 -5.95 5.88
N ALA A 16 -3.78 -5.90 6.03
CA ALA A 16 -4.45 -4.96 6.92
C ALA A 16 -4.93 -5.65 8.21
N ARG A 17 -4.83 -4.92 9.34
CA ARG A 17 -5.40 -5.34 10.64
C ARG A 17 -6.93 -5.38 10.57
N GLN A 18 -7.52 -4.45 9.82
CA GLN A 18 -8.95 -4.34 9.55
C GLN A 18 -9.39 -5.36 8.48
N GLN A 19 -10.63 -5.85 8.58
CA GLN A 19 -11.21 -6.71 7.57
C GLN A 19 -11.44 -5.96 6.25
N ASP A 20 -12.02 -4.77 6.33
CA ASP A 20 -12.27 -3.88 5.20
C ASP A 20 -11.64 -2.50 5.49
N PRO A 21 -10.35 -2.29 5.15
CA PRO A 21 -9.67 -1.04 5.45
C PRO A 21 -10.26 0.13 4.66
N ASP A 22 -10.63 1.21 5.36
CA ASP A 22 -11.10 2.44 4.73
C ASP A 22 -9.93 3.24 4.16
N THR A 23 -9.96 3.50 2.85
CA THR A 23 -8.92 4.26 2.13
C THR A 23 -9.43 5.62 1.64
N ALA A 24 -10.56 6.13 2.14
CA ALA A 24 -11.13 7.40 1.72
C ALA A 24 -10.13 8.58 1.81
N ALA A 25 -9.23 8.58 2.79
CA ALA A 25 -8.19 9.59 2.99
C ALA A 25 -6.97 9.49 2.04
N TYR A 26 -7.03 8.62 1.03
CA TYR A 26 -6.05 8.49 -0.05
C TYR A 26 -6.75 8.92 -1.33
N ASP A 27 -6.62 10.18 -1.72
CA ASP A 27 -7.46 10.84 -2.71
C ASP A 27 -6.67 11.42 -3.89
N ASP A 28 -5.36 11.12 -3.99
CA ASP A 28 -4.57 11.56 -5.13
C ASP A 28 -5.18 11.05 -6.45
N PRO A 29 -5.32 11.91 -7.47
CA PRO A 29 -6.01 11.59 -8.73
C PRO A 29 -5.33 10.49 -9.54
N GLU A 30 -4.07 10.16 -9.23
CA GLU A 30 -3.34 9.06 -9.83
C GLU A 30 -3.83 7.67 -9.37
N ILE A 31 -4.62 7.57 -8.30
CA ILE A 31 -5.23 6.31 -7.87
C ILE A 31 -6.31 5.90 -8.88
N VAL A 32 -6.06 4.80 -9.60
CA VAL A 32 -6.98 4.28 -10.62
C VAL A 32 -7.73 3.03 -10.19
N LEU A 33 -7.27 2.36 -9.14
CA LEU A 33 -7.97 1.21 -8.55
C LEU A 33 -7.68 1.10 -7.05
N ARG A 34 -8.71 0.69 -6.31
CA ARG A 34 -8.63 0.29 -4.90
C ARG A 34 -8.90 -1.20 -4.80
N VAL A 35 -8.04 -1.93 -4.11
CA VAL A 35 -8.17 -3.37 -3.93
C VAL A 35 -9.32 -3.66 -2.96
N LYS A 36 -10.24 -4.54 -3.36
CA LYS A 36 -11.36 -5.01 -2.54
C LYS A 36 -11.15 -6.47 -2.18
N LYS A 37 -10.32 -6.72 -1.17
CA LYS A 37 -10.03 -8.05 -0.65
C LYS A 37 -9.91 -7.99 0.87
N SER A 38 -10.57 -8.92 1.56
CA SER A 38 -10.54 -8.99 3.01
C SER A 38 -9.10 -8.99 3.54
N ARG A 39 -8.85 -8.16 4.56
CA ARG A 39 -7.54 -7.96 5.22
C ARG A 39 -6.42 -7.51 4.27
N HIS A 40 -6.75 -6.83 3.19
CA HIS A 40 -5.76 -6.22 2.30
C HIS A 40 -6.10 -4.75 2.10
N VAL A 41 -5.08 -3.90 2.28
CA VAL A 41 -5.11 -2.54 1.75
C VAL A 41 -4.28 -2.52 0.47
N GLY A 42 -4.80 -1.91 -0.60
CA GLY A 42 -4.04 -1.79 -1.83
C GLY A 42 -4.55 -0.69 -2.75
N LEU A 43 -3.62 0.07 -3.33
CA LEU A 43 -3.88 1.14 -4.28
C LEU A 43 -3.02 0.93 -5.53
N ILE A 44 -3.66 1.00 -6.70
CA ILE A 44 -2.96 1.03 -7.99
C ILE A 44 -2.91 2.47 -8.48
N ILE A 45 -1.71 2.90 -8.84
CA ILE A 45 -1.37 4.26 -9.23
C ILE A 45 -0.99 4.27 -10.70
N ARG A 46 -1.45 5.27 -11.44
CA ARG A 46 -1.06 5.50 -12.84
C ARG A 46 -0.71 6.96 -13.06
N THR A 47 0.43 7.22 -13.69
CA THR A 47 0.85 8.57 -14.06
C THR A 47 1.80 8.58 -15.26
N ARG A 48 1.89 9.72 -15.95
CA ARG A 48 2.90 9.96 -17.00
C ARG A 48 4.28 10.28 -16.44
N GLN A 49 4.38 10.58 -15.14
CA GLN A 49 5.60 11.06 -14.50
C GLN A 49 6.16 9.99 -13.55
N HIS A 50 7.27 9.34 -13.95
CA HIS A 50 7.92 8.31 -13.14
C HIS A 50 8.25 8.77 -11.71
N LYS A 51 8.79 9.99 -11.57
CA LYS A 51 9.14 10.58 -10.27
C LYS A 51 7.92 10.68 -9.34
N ARG A 52 6.79 11.18 -9.86
CA ARG A 52 5.53 11.30 -9.10
C ARG A 52 5.01 9.94 -8.64
N MET A 53 5.12 8.90 -9.48
CA MET A 53 4.75 7.54 -9.09
C MET A 53 5.57 7.08 -7.88
N MET A 54 6.90 7.26 -7.92
CA MET A 54 7.77 6.84 -6.83
C MET A 54 7.46 7.61 -5.53
N GLU A 55 7.27 8.93 -5.61
CA GLU A 55 6.87 9.75 -4.45
C GLU A 55 5.56 9.28 -3.79
N LEU A 56 4.58 8.88 -4.60
CA LEU A 56 3.32 8.36 -4.09
C LEU A 56 3.49 6.98 -3.44
N LEU A 57 4.29 6.10 -4.05
CA LEU A 57 4.58 4.78 -3.48
C LEU A 57 5.27 4.91 -2.11
N ASP A 58 6.31 5.74 -2.00
CA ASP A 58 7.03 5.95 -0.74
C ASP A 58 6.11 6.53 0.36
N ARG A 59 5.27 7.51 -0.01
CA ARG A 59 4.29 8.11 0.89
C ARG A 59 3.27 7.08 1.36
N TYR A 60 2.72 6.27 0.45
CA TYR A 60 1.69 5.30 0.79
C TYR A 60 2.22 4.12 1.57
N VAL A 61 3.43 3.64 1.31
CA VAL A 61 4.07 2.63 2.15
C VAL A 61 4.18 3.13 3.60
N THR A 62 4.65 4.36 3.78
CA THR A 62 4.78 4.97 5.11
C THR A 62 3.44 5.07 5.83
N ARG A 63 2.41 5.60 5.14
CA ARG A 63 1.06 5.72 5.71
C ARG A 63 0.41 4.36 5.95
N PHE A 64 0.56 3.40 5.04
CA PHE A 64 0.00 2.05 5.21
C PHE A 64 0.53 1.38 6.47
N ASN A 65 1.83 1.53 6.76
CA ASN A 65 2.42 1.01 7.98
C ASN A 65 1.77 1.57 9.25
N GLN A 66 1.42 2.85 9.24
CA GLN A 66 0.77 3.52 10.35
C GLN A 66 -0.72 3.10 10.44
N ASP A 67 -1.44 3.21 9.33
CA ASP A 67 -2.90 3.15 9.30
C ASP A 67 -3.44 1.71 9.29
N PHE A 68 -2.78 0.79 8.57
CA PHE A 68 -3.35 -0.52 8.24
C PHE A 68 -2.48 -1.73 8.56
N THR A 69 -1.15 -1.67 8.35
CA THR A 69 -0.29 -2.86 8.26
C THR A 69 -0.45 -3.74 9.50
N ALA A 70 -0.80 -5.00 9.28
CA ALA A 70 -0.78 -6.00 10.35
C ALA A 70 0.67 -6.29 10.76
N VAL A 71 1.00 -5.98 12.01
CA VAL A 71 2.29 -6.28 12.62
C VAL A 71 2.05 -7.30 13.73
N ILE A 72 2.79 -8.41 13.69
CA ILE A 72 2.86 -9.33 14.82
C ILE A 72 3.94 -8.77 15.75
N PRO A 73 3.66 -8.55 17.05
CA PRO A 73 4.70 -8.16 18.01
C PRO A 73 5.86 -9.15 17.96
N ALA A 74 7.09 -8.66 18.15
CA ALA A 74 8.22 -9.58 18.35
C ALA A 74 7.94 -10.44 19.58
N GLU A 75 8.20 -11.75 19.48
CA GLU A 75 8.19 -12.62 20.66
C GLU A 75 9.18 -12.05 21.68
N GLU A 76 8.75 -11.90 22.94
CA GLU A 76 9.66 -11.58 24.02
C GLU A 76 10.75 -12.66 24.03
N ARG A 77 12.01 -12.24 23.85
CA ARG A 77 13.14 -13.16 24.06
C ARG A 77 13.03 -13.63 25.50
N VAL A 78 12.73 -14.91 25.69
CA VAL A 78 12.96 -15.58 26.97
C VAL A 78 14.47 -15.51 27.18
N GLU A 79 14.94 -14.56 28.00
CA GLU A 79 16.30 -14.60 28.51
C GLU A 79 16.46 -15.96 29.18
N GLN A 80 17.29 -16.81 28.59
CA GLN A 80 17.59 -18.14 29.08
C GLN A 80 18.23 -17.98 30.47
N HIS A 81 17.40 -18.07 31.51
CA HIS A 81 17.83 -18.27 32.88
C HIS A 81 18.32 -19.73 32.98
N LEU A 82 19.55 -20.00 32.53
CA LEU A 82 20.39 -21.11 32.96
C LEU A 82 21.87 -20.76 32.76
#